data_AF-A0AAF5CSQ1-F1
#
_entry.id   AF-A0AAF5CSQ1-F1
#
_cell.length_a   1.000
_cell.length_b   1.000
_cell.length_c   1.000
_cell.angle_alpha   90.00
_cell.angle_beta   90.00
_cell.angle_gamma   90.00
#
_symmetry.space_group_name_H-M   'P 1'
#
loop_
_entity.id
_entity.type
_entity.pdbx_description
1 polymer ?
#
loop_
_entity_poly.entity_id
_entity_poly.type
_entity_poly.pdbx_seq_one_letter_code
_entity_poly.pdbx_strand_id
1 'polypeptide(L)'
;MMINIFKFIIIFFIIFIGLVNCHKLIKRNDDINNNNNLETPKCNSETLKDYMKQNINESPSESKRAIQRVAEAKIGGTFSVICSKENFSYLVVTRLYCEVQVDNVTCFAFIHE
;
A
#
# COMPACT_ATOMS: atom_id res chain seq x y z
N MET A 1 29.78 34.75 19.13
CA MET A 1 29.93 34.14 17.79
C MET A 1 30.08 32.62 17.82
N MET A 2 30.85 32.03 18.76
CA MET A 2 31.03 30.56 18.82
C MET A 2 29.74 29.76 19.14
N ILE A 3 28.83 30.29 19.96
CA ILE A 3 27.59 29.59 20.35
C ILE A 3 26.68 29.25 19.15
N ASN A 4 26.70 30.07 18.09
CA ASN A 4 25.87 29.87 16.91
C ASN A 4 26.42 28.74 16.02
N ILE A 5 27.75 28.60 15.95
CA ILE A 5 28.41 27.53 15.20
C ILE A 5 28.07 26.16 15.80
N PHE A 6 28.07 26.02 17.12
CA PHE A 6 27.69 24.74 17.76
C PHE A 6 26.25 24.34 17.45
N LYS A 7 25.32 25.30 17.43
CA LYS A 7 23.92 25.04 17.03
C LYS A 7 23.82 24.55 15.58
N PHE A 8 24.55 25.17 14.66
CA PHE A 8 24.56 24.73 13.25
C PHE A 8 25.14 23.33 13.10
N ILE A 9 26.22 23.01 13.82
CA ILE A 9 26.82 21.66 13.80
C ILE A 9 25.83 20.62 14.33
N ILE A 10 25.15 20.89 15.45
CA ILE A 10 24.16 19.96 16.03
C ILE A 10 22.98 19.76 15.06
N ILE A 11 22.44 20.83 14.47
CA ILE A 11 21.35 20.74 13.49
C ILE A 11 21.78 19.91 12.28
N PHE A 12 22.98 20.14 11.76
CA PHE A 12 23.51 19.38 10.63
C PHE A 12 23.69 17.90 10.98
N PHE A 13 24.13 17.59 12.20
CA PHE A 13 24.28 16.21 12.68
C PHE A 13 22.93 15.50 12.82
N ILE A 14 21.89 16.18 13.31
CA ILE A 14 20.52 15.63 13.39
C ILE A 14 19.96 15.35 12.00
N ILE A 15 20.14 16.27 11.05
CA ILE A 15 19.74 16.08 9.65
C ILE A 15 20.50 14.89 9.03
N PHE A 16 21.80 14.79 9.30
CA PHE A 16 22.64 13.71 8.79
C PHE A 16 22.19 12.35 9.36
N ILE A 17 21.96 12.24 10.68
CA ILE A 17 21.40 11.04 11.32
C ILE A 17 20.05 10.66 10.69
N GLY A 18 19.19 11.64 10.42
CA GLY A 18 17.91 11.41 9.73
C GLY A 18 18.08 10.81 8.33
N LEU A 19 19.12 11.23 7.59
CA LEU A 19 19.44 10.72 6.25
C LEU A 19 20.00 9.29 6.25
N VAL A 20 20.78 8.90 7.27
CA VAL A 20 21.39 7.54 7.30
C VAL A 20 20.36 6.44 7.57
N ASN A 21 19.21 6.77 8.17
CA ASN A 21 18.14 5.80 8.45
C ASN A 21 17.24 5.50 7.23
N CYS A 22 17.64 5.87 6.02
CA CYS A 22 16.97 5.41 4.81
C CYS A 22 17.29 3.91 4.59
N HIS A 23 16.39 3.06 5.09
CA HIS A 23 16.47 1.60 5.05
C HIS A 23 16.77 1.08 3.63
N LYS A 24 17.76 0.18 3.52
CA LYS A 24 18.17 -0.47 2.28
C LYS A 24 17.07 -1.43 1.82
N LEU A 25 16.61 -1.28 0.57
CA LEU A 25 15.68 -2.22 -0.06
C LEU A 25 16.41 -3.54 -0.36
N ILE A 26 15.92 -4.64 0.18
CA ILE A 26 16.34 -6.00 -0.19
C ILE A 26 15.47 -6.42 -1.38
N LYS A 27 16.08 -6.66 -2.54
CA LYS A 27 15.41 -7.37 -3.65
C LYS A 27 15.36 -8.85 -3.29
N ARG A 28 14.17 -9.44 -3.21
CA ARG A 28 14.04 -10.89 -3.38
C ARG A 28 13.88 -11.16 -4.87
N ASN A 29 14.62 -12.16 -5.36
CA ASN A 29 14.36 -12.75 -6.66
C ASN A 29 13.15 -13.65 -6.52
N ASP A 30 12.12 -13.39 -7.30
CA ASP A 30 11.07 -14.36 -7.58
C ASP A 30 11.67 -15.35 -8.59
N ASP A 31 12.10 -16.51 -8.10
CA ASP A 31 12.46 -17.63 -8.96
C ASP A 31 11.18 -18.16 -9.61
N ILE A 32 10.80 -17.54 -10.73
CA ILE A 32 9.70 -17.97 -11.58
C ILE A 32 10.11 -19.30 -12.22
N ASN A 33 9.64 -20.41 -11.65
CA ASN A 33 9.72 -21.72 -12.28
C ASN A 33 8.53 -21.87 -13.24
N ASN A 34 8.84 -21.81 -14.52
CA ASN A 34 7.89 -21.78 -15.62
C ASN A 34 7.20 -23.14 -15.79
N ASN A 35 6.04 -23.37 -15.16
CA ASN A 35 5.09 -24.41 -15.54
C ASN A 35 3.68 -24.12 -14.98
N ASN A 36 2.78 -23.70 -15.88
CA ASN A 36 1.33 -23.49 -15.75
C ASN A 36 0.91 -22.24 -14.94
N ASN A 37 0.12 -21.36 -15.58
CA ASN A 37 -0.51 -20.14 -15.06
C ASN A 37 -1.18 -20.31 -13.68
N LEU A 38 -0.37 -20.41 -12.63
CA LEU A 38 -0.76 -20.26 -11.25
C LEU A 38 -0.71 -18.76 -10.95
N GLU A 39 -1.43 -17.97 -11.75
CA GLU A 39 -1.77 -16.61 -11.36
C GLU A 39 -2.66 -16.76 -10.14
N THR A 40 -2.09 -16.57 -8.95
CA THR A 40 -2.89 -16.50 -7.73
C THR A 40 -3.99 -15.47 -7.97
N PRO A 41 -5.27 -15.81 -7.77
CA PRO A 41 -6.35 -14.90 -8.08
C PRO A 41 -6.15 -13.62 -7.25
N LYS A 42 -6.06 -12.49 -7.96
CA LYS A 42 -5.89 -11.14 -7.39
C LYS A 42 -7.03 -10.74 -6.45
N CYS A 43 -8.17 -11.44 -6.53
CA CYS A 43 -9.33 -11.24 -5.69
C CYS A 43 -9.96 -12.59 -5.33
N ASN A 44 -10.39 -12.73 -4.08
CA ASN A 44 -11.15 -13.89 -3.63
C ASN A 44 -12.60 -13.56 -3.23
N SER A 45 -13.06 -12.34 -3.51
CA SER A 45 -14.44 -11.90 -3.28
C SER A 45 -14.94 -10.99 -4.40
N GLU A 46 -15.94 -11.45 -5.16
CA GLU A 46 -16.56 -10.65 -6.21
C GLU A 46 -17.35 -9.47 -5.61
N THR A 47 -17.99 -9.66 -4.45
CA THR A 47 -18.69 -8.58 -3.75
C THR A 47 -17.74 -7.44 -3.39
N LEU A 48 -16.56 -7.74 -2.85
CA LEU A 48 -15.54 -6.72 -2.53
C LEU A 48 -15.04 -6.04 -3.81
N LYS A 49 -14.80 -6.82 -4.87
CA LYS A 49 -14.37 -6.32 -6.17
C LYS A 49 -15.35 -5.32 -6.78
N ASP A 50 -16.65 -5.59 -6.70
CA ASP A 50 -17.69 -4.71 -7.21
C ASP A 50 -17.75 -3.38 -6.46
N TYR A 51 -17.65 -3.42 -5.12
CA TYR A 51 -17.55 -2.19 -4.33
C TYR A 51 -16.29 -1.41 -4.65
N MET A 52 -15.16 -2.08 -4.87
CA MET A 52 -13.91 -1.42 -5.26
C MET A 52 -14.05 -0.72 -6.61
N LYS A 53 -14.53 -1.40 -7.65
CA LYS A 53 -14.73 -0.79 -8.99
C LYS A 53 -15.58 0.48 -8.95
N GLN A 54 -16.62 0.49 -8.11
CA GLN A 54 -17.54 1.64 -7.99
C GLN A 54 -16.95 2.82 -7.19
N ASN A 55 -15.89 2.60 -6.42
CA ASN A 55 -15.32 3.61 -5.52
C ASN A 55 -13.89 4.01 -5.87
N ILE A 56 -13.30 3.47 -6.93
CA ILE A 56 -12.02 3.94 -7.47
C ILE A 56 -12.28 5.12 -8.40
N ASN A 57 -11.64 6.26 -8.09
CA ASN A 57 -11.54 7.44 -8.93
C ASN A 57 -10.06 7.81 -9.19
N GLU A 58 -9.80 8.93 -9.86
CA GLU A 58 -8.44 9.37 -10.21
C GLU A 58 -7.55 9.77 -9.01
N SER A 59 -8.12 9.85 -7.80
CA SER A 59 -7.44 10.22 -6.56
C SER A 59 -7.23 8.98 -5.67
N PRO A 60 -6.01 8.40 -5.63
CA PRO A 60 -5.75 7.25 -4.77
C PRO A 60 -6.12 7.46 -3.30
N SER A 61 -5.98 8.71 -2.82
CA SER A 61 -6.33 9.07 -1.45
C SER A 61 -7.82 9.06 -1.18
N GLU A 62 -8.64 9.46 -2.15
CA GLU A 62 -10.10 9.39 -2.03
C GLU A 62 -10.60 7.96 -2.20
N SER A 63 -10.10 7.26 -3.23
CA SER A 63 -10.40 5.87 -3.52
C SER A 63 -10.21 4.99 -2.28
N LYS A 64 -9.04 5.04 -1.62
CA LYS A 64 -8.80 4.19 -0.43
C LYS A 64 -9.75 4.48 0.72
N ARG A 65 -10.11 5.75 0.94
CA ARG A 65 -11.06 6.15 1.99
C ARG A 65 -12.49 5.73 1.65
N ALA A 66 -12.89 5.84 0.40
CA ALA A 66 -14.21 5.43 -0.06
C ALA A 66 -14.37 3.90 0.05
N ILE A 67 -13.39 3.14 -0.45
CA ILE A 67 -13.37 1.68 -0.39
C ILE A 67 -13.38 1.19 1.05
N GLN A 68 -12.53 1.75 1.93
CA GLN A 68 -12.49 1.34 3.33
C GLN A 68 -13.87 1.51 3.98
N ARG A 69 -14.49 2.69 3.83
CA ARG A 69 -15.81 2.98 4.42
C ARG A 69 -16.89 2.04 3.88
N VAL A 70 -16.96 1.80 2.58
CA VAL A 70 -17.99 0.94 2.00
C VAL A 70 -17.77 -0.53 2.36
N ALA A 71 -16.52 -1.00 2.40
CA ALA A 71 -16.21 -2.37 2.79
C ALA A 71 -16.58 -2.63 4.26
N GLU A 72 -16.17 -1.75 5.18
CA GLU A 72 -16.52 -1.84 6.60
C GLU A 72 -18.04 -1.73 6.81
N ALA A 73 -18.73 -0.86 6.06
CA ALA A 73 -20.17 -0.69 6.19
C ALA A 73 -21.01 -1.84 5.58
N LYS A 74 -20.53 -2.49 4.52
CA LYS A 74 -21.30 -3.50 3.77
C LYS A 74 -20.89 -4.94 4.06
N ILE A 75 -19.61 -5.19 4.33
CA ILE A 75 -19.06 -6.51 4.62
C ILE A 75 -18.87 -6.66 6.15
N GLY A 76 -18.53 -5.58 6.84
CA GLY A 76 -18.19 -5.62 8.26
C GLY A 76 -16.74 -6.03 8.50
N GLY A 77 -16.27 -5.86 9.73
CA GLY A 77 -14.87 -6.03 10.09
C GLY A 77 -14.02 -4.79 9.81
N THR A 78 -12.71 -4.91 10.03
CA THR A 78 -11.77 -3.80 9.84
C THR A 78 -10.98 -4.00 8.57
N PHE A 79 -11.04 -3.03 7.65
CA PHE A 79 -10.33 -3.12 6.38
C PHE A 79 -9.15 -2.16 6.32
N SER A 80 -8.14 -2.55 5.55
CA SER A 80 -7.12 -1.62 5.07
C SER A 80 -7.07 -1.62 3.56
N VAL A 81 -6.88 -0.42 3.02
CA VAL A 81 -6.87 -0.20 1.58
C VAL A 81 -5.66 0.64 1.21
N ILE A 82 -4.88 0.10 0.27
CA ILE A 82 -3.75 0.79 -0.35
C ILE A 82 -4.19 1.12 -1.76
N CYS A 83 -3.99 2.37 -2.19
CA CYS A 83 -4.24 2.78 -3.56
C CYS A 83 -3.06 3.62 -4.04
N SER A 84 -2.68 3.45 -5.30
CA SER A 84 -1.55 4.14 -5.91
C SER A 84 -1.74 4.26 -7.42
N LYS A 85 -1.10 5.28 -8.01
CA LYS A 85 -0.88 5.36 -9.46
C LYS A 85 0.39 4.66 -9.91
N GLU A 86 1.31 4.48 -8.97
CA GLU A 86 2.58 3.80 -9.16
C GLU A 86 2.50 2.38 -8.60
N ASN A 87 3.40 1.51 -9.05
CA ASN A 87 3.53 0.17 -8.51
C ASN A 87 3.95 0.19 -7.04
N PHE A 88 3.40 -0.73 -6.25
CA PHE A 88 3.73 -0.90 -4.84
C PHE A 88 3.87 -2.39 -4.52
N SER A 89 4.57 -2.69 -3.43
CA SER A 89 4.74 -4.05 -2.91
C SER A 89 4.05 -4.17 -1.57
N TYR A 90 3.48 -5.34 -1.31
CA TYR A 90 2.79 -5.65 -0.06
C TYR A 90 2.97 -7.13 0.31
N LEU A 91 2.91 -7.44 1.61
CA LEU A 91 2.85 -8.79 2.14
C LEU A 91 1.82 -8.78 3.27
N VAL A 92 0.75 -9.56 3.11
CA VAL A 92 -0.34 -9.64 4.08
C VAL A 92 -0.81 -11.08 4.16
N VAL A 93 -1.02 -11.58 5.37
CA VAL A 93 -1.75 -12.83 5.62
C VAL A 93 -3.17 -12.46 5.98
N THR A 94 -4.13 -12.81 5.13
CA THR A 94 -5.54 -12.44 5.32
C THR A 94 -6.43 -13.46 4.63
N ARG A 95 -7.68 -13.61 5.10
CA ARG A 95 -8.66 -14.50 4.49
C ARG A 95 -9.46 -13.84 3.37
N LEU A 96 -9.57 -12.52 3.34
CA LEU A 96 -10.39 -11.79 2.38
C LEU A 96 -9.60 -10.62 1.81
N TYR A 97 -9.40 -10.63 0.49
CA TYR A 97 -8.63 -9.63 -0.21
C TYR A 97 -9.09 -9.43 -1.66
N CYS A 98 -8.78 -8.27 -2.20
CA CYS A 98 -8.97 -7.99 -3.61
C CYS A 98 -8.06 -6.86 -4.11
N GLU A 99 -7.47 -7.06 -5.29
CA GLU A 99 -6.77 -6.05 -6.08
C GLU A 99 -7.60 -5.68 -7.32
N VAL A 100 -7.90 -4.39 -7.48
CA VAL A 100 -8.64 -3.86 -8.62
C VAL A 100 -7.89 -2.66 -9.19
N GLN A 101 -7.79 -2.61 -10.51
CA GLN A 101 -7.31 -1.45 -11.24
C GLN A 101 -8.47 -0.84 -12.04
N VAL A 102 -8.62 0.48 -11.91
CA VAL A 102 -9.48 1.31 -12.76
C VAL A 102 -8.61 2.44 -13.29
N ASP A 103 -8.53 2.57 -14.61
CA ASP A 103 -7.63 3.49 -15.30
C ASP A 103 -6.16 3.35 -14.81
N ASN A 104 -5.59 4.42 -14.25
CA ASN A 104 -4.25 4.45 -13.70
C ASN A 104 -4.21 4.31 -12.18
N VAL A 105 -5.32 4.00 -11.50
CA VAL A 105 -5.34 3.80 -10.06
C VAL A 105 -5.55 2.32 -9.75
N THR A 106 -4.55 1.73 -9.12
CA THR A 106 -4.60 0.36 -8.59
C THR A 106 -4.82 0.43 -7.09
N CYS A 107 -5.82 -0.32 -6.62
CA CYS A 107 -6.13 -0.45 -5.21
C CYS A 107 -6.07 -1.92 -4.77
N PHE A 108 -5.54 -2.15 -3.57
CA PHE A 108 -5.54 -3.42 -2.87
C PHE A 108 -6.26 -3.26 -1.54
N ALA A 109 -7.30 -4.05 -1.30
CA ALA A 109 -8.08 -4.07 -0.08
C ALA A 109 -7.97 -5.43 0.61
N PHE A 110 -7.84 -5.43 1.94
CA PHE A 110 -7.77 -6.65 2.75
C PHE A 110 -8.38 -6.44 4.13
N ILE A 111 -8.95 -7.50 4.70
CA ILE A 111 -9.49 -7.50 6.06
C ILE A 111 -8.39 -7.79 7.08
N HIS A 112 -8.47 -7.16 8.24
CA HIS A 112 -7.74 -7.53 9.44
C HIS A 112 -8.60 -8.46 10.29
N GLU A 113 -8.01 -9.58 10.70
CA GLU A 113 -8.61 -10.55 11.61
C GLU A 113 -7.60 -11.00 12.66
#